data_AF-A0A2U1RLY8-F1
#
_entry.id   AF-A0A2U1RLY8-F1
#
_cell.length_a   1.000
_cell.length_b   1.000
_cell.length_c   1.000
_cell.angle_alpha   90.00
_cell.angle_beta   90.00
_cell.angle_gamma   90.00
#
_symmetry.space_group_name_H-M   'P 1'
#
loop_
_entity.id
_entity.type
_entity.pdbx_description
1 polymer ?
#
loop_
_entity_poly.entity_id
_entity_poly.type
_entity_poly.pdbx_seq_one_letter_code
_entity_poly.pdbx_strand_id
1 'polypeptide(L)'
;MSLRALLPSRQKTSQSDLSDLRDDSYLTLQEAASYTRLSVRTLRKWVRHPYRPLPHYKCGGKLLFRRDQIDEWLHGYFFRRSPTAIDVVDAFANHILRELKA
;
A
#
# COMPACT_ATOMS: atom_id res chain seq x y z
N MET A 1 -29.87 -20.28 -43.60
CA MET A 1 -30.25 -20.05 -42.18
C MET A 1 -29.37 -20.92 -41.30
N SER A 2 -28.39 -20.35 -40.60
CA SER A 2 -27.53 -21.12 -39.67
C SER A 2 -27.30 -20.31 -38.40
N LEU A 3 -28.05 -20.66 -37.35
CA LEU A 3 -27.92 -20.15 -36.00
C LEU A 3 -26.77 -20.89 -35.31
N ARG A 4 -25.58 -20.27 -35.24
CA ARG A 4 -24.45 -20.82 -34.48
C ARG A 4 -24.20 -19.97 -33.24
N ALA A 5 -24.76 -20.49 -32.15
CA ALA A 5 -24.39 -20.34 -30.75
C ALA A 5 -23.52 -19.12 -30.39
N LEU A 6 -24.20 -18.15 -29.77
CA LEU A 6 -23.65 -17.08 -28.96
C LEU A 6 -22.99 -17.68 -27.71
N LEU A 7 -21.74 -18.15 -27.84
CA LEU A 7 -20.90 -18.40 -26.66
C LEU A 7 -20.47 -17.03 -26.09
N PRO A 8 -20.72 -16.74 -24.81
CA PRO A 8 -20.18 -15.53 -24.21
C PRO A 8 -18.66 -15.63 -24.25
N SER A 9 -18.08 -14.59 -24.83
CA SER A 9 -16.65 -14.31 -24.89
C SER A 9 -15.98 -14.75 -23.60
N ARG A 10 -15.07 -15.73 -23.72
CA ARG A 10 -14.13 -16.14 -22.67
C ARG A 10 -13.30 -14.90 -22.33
N GLN A 11 -13.79 -14.12 -21.37
CA GLN A 11 -13.11 -12.93 -20.85
C GLN A 11 -11.70 -13.36 -20.52
N LYS A 12 -10.74 -12.67 -21.16
CA LYS A 12 -9.32 -12.77 -20.85
C LYS A 12 -9.20 -12.69 -19.34
N THR A 13 -8.84 -13.81 -18.71
CA THR A 13 -8.25 -13.79 -17.37
C THR A 13 -7.09 -12.83 -17.48
N SER A 14 -7.32 -11.64 -16.93
CA SER A 14 -6.40 -10.53 -16.93
C SER A 14 -5.17 -11.03 -16.20
N GLN A 15 -4.02 -10.97 -16.88
CA GLN A 15 -2.74 -11.39 -16.34
C GLN A 15 -2.34 -10.59 -15.08
N SER A 16 -3.11 -9.55 -14.74
CA SER A 16 -3.03 -8.67 -13.57
C SER A 16 -3.65 -9.22 -12.28
N ASP A 17 -4.56 -10.20 -12.33
CA ASP A 17 -5.41 -10.49 -11.16
C ASP A 17 -4.74 -11.43 -10.15
N LEU A 18 -3.59 -12.03 -10.51
CA LEU A 18 -2.81 -12.92 -9.64
C LEU A 18 -1.55 -12.26 -9.06
N SER A 19 -1.16 -11.06 -9.54
CA SER A 19 -0.08 -10.27 -8.94
C SER A 19 -0.46 -9.63 -7.60
N ASP A 20 -1.74 -9.64 -7.24
CA ASP A 20 -2.25 -9.11 -5.97
C ASP A 20 -2.11 -10.10 -4.80
N LEU A 21 -1.63 -11.34 -5.03
CA LEU A 21 -1.52 -12.39 -4.01
C LEU A 21 -0.21 -12.39 -3.21
N ARG A 22 0.30 -11.20 -2.89
CA ARG A 22 1.57 -10.90 -2.21
C ARG A 22 2.71 -10.69 -3.20
N ASP A 23 2.89 -9.44 -3.58
CA ASP A 23 4.12 -8.93 -4.15
C ASP A 23 5.20 -8.93 -3.03
N ASP A 24 5.63 -10.13 -2.64
CA ASP A 24 6.76 -10.43 -1.71
C ASP A 24 8.11 -10.04 -2.36
N SER A 25 8.09 -9.00 -3.21
CA SER A 25 9.28 -8.54 -3.92
C SER A 25 10.18 -7.80 -2.94
N TYR A 26 11.39 -8.34 -2.77
CA TYR A 26 12.46 -7.67 -2.06
C TYR A 26 13.07 -6.61 -2.98
N LEU A 27 12.93 -5.36 -2.58
CA LEU A 27 13.47 -4.19 -3.26
C LEU A 27 14.90 -3.94 -2.80
N THR A 28 15.81 -3.71 -3.74
CA THR A 28 17.11 -3.12 -3.45
C THR A 28 16.96 -1.67 -2.99
N LEU A 29 18.03 -1.08 -2.45
CA LEU A 29 18.02 0.33 -2.02
C LEU A 29 17.63 1.30 -3.15
N GLN A 30 17.98 0.98 -4.41
CA GLN A 30 17.65 1.83 -5.56
C GLN A 30 16.18 1.65 -5.98
N GLU A 31 15.68 0.43 -5.95
CA GLU A 31 14.26 0.15 -6.22
C GLU A 31 13.36 0.74 -5.14
N ALA A 32 13.75 0.64 -3.87
CA ALA A 32 13.05 1.28 -2.76
C ALA A 32 12.99 2.81 -2.94
N ALA A 33 14.08 3.42 -3.42
CA ALA A 33 14.10 4.86 -3.74
C ALA A 33 13.12 5.24 -4.85
N SER A 34 13.09 4.46 -5.92
CA SER A 34 12.12 4.64 -7.01
C SER A 34 10.69 4.41 -6.55
N TYR A 35 10.47 3.39 -5.71
CA TYR A 35 9.16 3.03 -5.17
C TYR A 35 8.59 4.13 -4.27
N THR A 36 9.34 4.58 -3.26
CA THR A 36 8.87 5.61 -2.32
C THR A 36 9.00 7.03 -2.88
N ARG A 37 9.58 7.19 -4.08
CA ARG A 37 10.00 8.48 -4.67
C ARG A 37 10.89 9.33 -3.75
N LEU A 38 11.64 8.69 -2.86
CA LEU A 38 12.60 9.35 -1.98
C LEU A 38 14.01 9.18 -2.53
N SER A 39 14.89 10.14 -2.27
CA SER A 39 16.29 9.99 -2.65
C SER A 39 16.96 8.83 -1.88
N VAL A 40 17.91 8.14 -2.52
CA VAL A 40 18.74 7.10 -1.87
C VAL A 40 19.43 7.63 -0.61
N ARG A 41 19.86 8.90 -0.63
CA ARG A 41 20.47 9.57 0.54
C ARG A 41 19.49 9.65 1.70
N THR A 42 18.24 10.03 1.42
CA THR A 42 17.17 10.11 2.43
C THR A 42 16.87 8.73 3.01
N LEU A 43 16.75 7.69 2.17
CA LEU A 43 16.57 6.32 2.63
C LEU A 43 17.73 5.84 3.52
N ARG A 44 18.99 6.10 3.14
CA ARG A 44 20.16 5.76 3.98
C ARG A 44 20.15 6.48 5.32
N LYS A 45 19.63 7.72 5.38
CA LYS A 45 19.45 8.44 6.65
C LYS A 45 18.39 7.75 7.52
N TRP A 46 17.27 7.35 6.93
CA TRP A 46 16.20 6.64 7.64
C TRP A 46 16.62 5.25 8.12
N VAL A 47 17.45 4.52 7.38
CA VAL A 47 18.04 3.26 7.85
C VAL A 47 18.85 3.43 9.14
N ARG A 48 19.46 4.61 9.34
CA ARG A 48 20.26 4.95 10.53
C ARG A 48 19.49 5.74 11.58
N HIS A 49 18.18 5.93 11.41
CA HIS A 49 17.40 6.79 12.28
C HIS A 49 17.17 6.12 13.64
N PRO A 50 17.42 6.81 14.78
CA PRO A 50 17.42 6.18 16.09
C PRO A 50 16.02 5.80 16.61
N TYR A 51 14.98 6.54 16.22
CA TYR A 51 13.64 6.37 16.80
C TYR A 51 12.71 5.45 15.98
N ARG A 52 12.89 5.43 14.66
CA ARG A 52 12.07 4.65 13.71
C ARG A 52 12.89 4.34 12.47
N PRO A 53 13.87 3.43 12.57
CA PRO A 53 14.68 3.05 11.43
C PRO A 53 13.80 2.40 10.37
N LEU A 54 14.16 2.58 9.10
CA LEU A 54 13.51 1.86 8.01
C LEU A 54 13.83 0.35 8.12
N PRO A 55 12.81 -0.53 8.17
CA PRO A 55 13.02 -1.97 8.21
C PRO A 55 13.81 -2.45 6.99
N HIS A 56 14.90 -3.17 7.22
CA HIS A 56 15.79 -3.63 6.15
C HIS A 56 16.44 -4.97 6.50
N TYR A 57 16.78 -5.71 5.46
CA TYR A 57 17.55 -6.94 5.52
C TYR A 57 18.94 -6.67 4.96
N LYS A 58 19.97 -7.22 5.62
CA LYS A 58 21.36 -7.14 5.16
C LYS A 58 21.81 -8.51 4.66
N CYS A 59 21.91 -8.65 3.34
CA CYS A 59 22.35 -9.89 2.71
C CYS A 59 23.65 -9.62 1.93
N GLY A 60 24.78 -10.18 2.39
CA GLY A 60 26.06 -10.08 1.68
C GLY A 60 26.56 -8.64 1.43
N GLY A 61 26.21 -7.69 2.30
CA GLY A 61 26.56 -6.27 2.15
C GLY A 61 25.56 -5.43 1.35
N LYS A 62 24.54 -6.04 0.76
CA LYS A 62 23.42 -5.34 0.13
C LYS A 62 22.28 -5.13 1.13
N LEU A 63 21.60 -4.00 0.98
CA LEU A 63 20.37 -3.68 1.71
C LEU A 63 19.18 -4.08 0.84
N LEU A 64 18.33 -4.94 1.39
CA LEU A 64 17.07 -5.36 0.80
C LEU A 64 15.91 -4.90 1.69
N PHE A 65 14.80 -4.56 1.07
CA PHE A 65 13.61 -4.03 1.72
C PHE A 65 12.41 -4.80 1.23
N ARG A 66 11.54 -5.27 2.14
CA ARG A 66 10.26 -5.85 1.70
C ARG A 66 9.27 -4.72 1.47
N ARG A 67 8.51 -4.80 0.38
CA ARG A 67 7.50 -3.79 0.02
C ARG A 67 6.51 -3.51 1.15
N ASP A 68 5.90 -4.55 1.72
CA ASP A 68 4.93 -4.37 2.82
C ASP A 68 5.51 -3.64 4.03
N GLN A 69 6.78 -3.89 4.35
CA GLN A 69 7.42 -3.25 5.49
C GLN A 69 7.69 -1.77 5.23
N ILE A 70 7.99 -1.41 3.98
CA ILE A 70 8.08 -0.01 3.58
C ILE A 70 6.71 0.65 3.71
N ASP A 71 5.65 0.00 3.25
CA ASP A 71 4.29 0.54 3.30
C ASP A 71 3.81 0.72 4.75
N GLU A 72 4.05 -0.27 5.62
CA GLU A 72 3.76 -0.18 7.06
C GLU A 72 4.57 0.94 7.72
N TRP A 73 5.86 1.06 7.38
CA TRP A 73 6.69 2.14 7.87
C TRP A 73 6.17 3.51 7.41
N LEU A 74 5.74 3.64 6.14
CA LEU A 74 5.14 4.86 5.60
C LEU A 74 3.80 5.20 6.28
N HIS A 75 2.96 4.21 6.58
CA HIS A 75 1.74 4.40 7.37
C HIS A 75 2.02 5.08 8.72
N GLY A 76 3.17 4.82 9.32
CA GLY A 76 3.61 5.52 10.54
C GLY A 76 3.88 7.02 10.37
N TYR A 77 4.09 7.51 9.14
CA TYR A 77 4.29 8.93 8.81
C TYR A 77 3.08 9.56 8.14
N PHE A 78 2.03 8.78 7.83
CA PHE A 78 0.75 9.37 7.46
C PHE A 78 0.25 10.18 8.64
N PHE A 79 0.42 11.51 8.56
CA PHE A 79 -0.27 12.45 9.41
C PHE A 79 -1.76 12.38 9.02
N ARG A 80 -2.44 11.34 9.51
CA ARG A 80 -3.90 11.31 9.51
C ARG A 80 -4.26 12.54 10.32
N ARG A 81 -4.82 13.56 9.67
CA ARG A 81 -5.36 14.75 10.35
C ARG A 81 -6.12 14.20 11.55
N SER A 82 -5.62 14.47 12.77
CA SER A 82 -6.27 13.96 13.97
C SER A 82 -7.73 14.39 13.86
N PRO A 83 -8.70 13.46 13.91
CA PRO A 83 -10.10 13.84 13.90
C PRO A 83 -10.27 14.87 15.01
N THR A 84 -10.70 16.07 14.63
CA THR A 84 -11.11 17.04 15.62
C THR A 84 -12.37 16.51 16.29
N ALA A 85 -12.72 17.05 17.47
CA ALA A 85 -13.96 16.68 18.14
C ALA A 85 -15.19 16.81 17.21
N ILE A 86 -15.16 17.80 16.31
CA ILE A 86 -16.18 18.06 15.29
C ILE A 86 -16.28 16.88 14.30
N ASP A 87 -15.15 16.41 13.77
CA ASP A 87 -15.12 15.30 12.81
C ASP A 87 -15.71 13.99 13.40
N VAL A 88 -15.53 13.77 14.71
CA VAL A 88 -16.08 12.61 15.43
C VAL A 88 -17.59 12.76 15.64
N VAL A 89 -18.04 13.94 16.06
CA VAL A 89 -19.48 14.23 16.23
C VAL A 89 -20.21 14.11 14.90
N ASP A 90 -19.64 14.64 13.82
CA ASP A 90 -20.22 14.56 12.48
C ASP A 90 -20.29 13.11 11.97
N ALA A 91 -19.25 12.30 12.21
CA ALA A 91 -19.28 10.88 11.86
C ALA A 91 -20.38 10.12 12.62
N PHE A 92 -20.56 10.43 13.91
CA PHE A 92 -21.58 9.80 14.74
C PHE A 92 -23.00 10.25 14.38
N ALA A 93 -23.21 11.54 14.14
CA ALA A 93 -24.50 12.08 13.69
C ALA A 93 -24.91 11.46 12.34
N ASN A 94 -23.97 11.34 11.40
CA ASN A 94 -24.22 10.70 10.12
C ASN A 94 -24.56 9.20 10.25
N HIS A 95 -23.98 8.51 11.24
CA HIS A 95 -24.32 7.12 11.52
C HIS A 95 -25.76 6.99 12.03
N ILE A 96 -26.16 7.79 13.03
CA ILE A 96 -27.53 7.79 13.56
C ILE A 96 -28.56 8.15 12.47
N LEU A 97 -28.27 9.17 11.67
CA LEU A 97 -29.17 9.58 10.58
C LEU A 97 -29.34 8.51 9.51
N ARG A 98 -28.37 7.61 9.34
CA ARG A 98 -28.48 6.45 8.44
C ARG A 98 -29.34 5.35 9.07
N GLU A 99 -29.18 5.08 10.35
CA GLU A 99 -29.99 4.08 11.06
C GLU A 99 -31.47 4.47 11.15
N LEU A 100 -31.79 5.76 11.31
CA LEU A 100 -33.17 6.24 11.37
C LEU A 100 -33.85 6.37 9.99
N LYS A 101 -33.07 6.32 8.90
CA LYS A 101 -33.59 6.37 7.52
C LYS A 101 -33.70 5.00 6.85
N ALA A 102 -33.30 3.93 7.55
CA ALA A 102 -33.47 2.54 7.14
C ALA A 102 -34.79 1.98 7.72
#